data_AF-A0A536EQY8-F1
#
_entry.id   AF-A0A536EQY8-F1
#
_cell.length_a   1.000
_cell.length_b   1.000
_cell.length_c   1.000
_cell.angle_alpha   90.00
_cell.angle_beta   90.00
_cell.angle_gamma   90.00
#
_symmetry.space_group_name_H-M   'P 1'
#
loop_
_entity.id
_entity.type
_entity.pdbx_description
1 polymer ?
#
loop_
_entity_poly.entity_id
_entity_poly.type
_entity_poly.pdbx_seq_one_letter_code
_entity_poly.pdbx_strand_id
1 'polypeptide(L)'
;MPKVFFATDLHGSEVCWKKFLNAARFYDADVLICGGDMTGKAIVPIVSENGHFSVTLGGEHQTVAAEQVGEVEANIRRKGYYPLRMSLDRLHELDGDAGKRAACFQ
;
A
#
# COMPACT_ATOMS: atom_id res chain seq x y z
N MET A 1 -30.83 -0.27 -20.68
CA MET A 1 -30.29 -1.16 -19.64
C MET A 1 -29.08 -0.48 -19.02
N PRO A 2 -28.86 -0.55 -17.70
CA PRO A 2 -27.70 0.08 -17.07
C PRO A 2 -26.40 -0.57 -17.57
N LYS A 3 -25.37 0.22 -17.87
CA LYS A 3 -24.04 -0.28 -18.21
C LYS A 3 -23.23 -0.46 -16.93
N VAL A 4 -22.77 -1.69 -16.70
CA VAL A 4 -22.00 -2.06 -15.50
C VAL A 4 -20.54 -2.25 -15.88
N PHE A 5 -19.63 -1.65 -15.10
CA PHE A 5 -18.21 -1.98 -15.12
C PHE A 5 -17.86 -2.79 -13.87
N PHE A 6 -17.41 -4.03 -14.07
CA PHE A 6 -17.00 -4.94 -13.01
C PHE A 6 -15.49 -5.14 -13.03
N ALA A 7 -14.86 -4.99 -11.86
CA ALA A 7 -13.46 -5.36 -11.61
C ALA A 7 -13.37 -6.14 -10.30
N THR A 8 -12.29 -6.90 -10.15
CA THR A 8 -12.03 -7.70 -8.95
C THR A 8 -10.55 -7.65 -8.59
N ASP A 9 -10.24 -7.93 -7.32
CA ASP A 9 -8.87 -8.21 -6.85
C ASP A 9 -7.88 -7.07 -7.11
N LEU A 10 -8.26 -5.85 -6.69
CA LEU A 10 -7.39 -4.67 -6.83
C LEU A 10 -6.12 -4.76 -5.97
N HIS A 11 -6.14 -5.60 -4.94
CA HIS A 11 -5.03 -5.87 -4.02
C HIS A 11 -4.35 -4.59 -3.48
N GLY A 12 -5.15 -3.66 -2.97
CA GLY A 12 -4.70 -2.40 -2.37
C GLY A 12 -4.02 -1.41 -3.34
N SER A 13 -3.95 -1.69 -4.64
CA SER A 13 -3.25 -0.82 -5.61
C SER A 13 -3.97 0.52 -5.77
N GLU A 14 -3.35 1.59 -5.30
CA GLU A 14 -3.89 2.96 -5.46
C GLU A 14 -4.04 3.35 -6.95
N VAL A 15 -3.19 2.79 -7.82
CA VAL A 15 -3.29 3.00 -9.28
C VAL A 15 -4.52 2.33 -9.85
N CYS A 16 -4.75 1.06 -9.53
CA CYS A 16 -5.91 0.33 -10.02
C CYS A 16 -7.21 0.93 -9.45
N TRP A 17 -7.20 1.36 -8.19
CA TRP A 17 -8.32 2.07 -7.58
C TRP A 17 -8.69 3.35 -8.34
N LYS A 18 -7.71 4.22 -8.63
CA LYS A 18 -7.96 5.44 -9.42
C LYS A 18 -8.48 5.14 -10.82
N LYS A 19 -7.94 4.10 -11.49
CA LYS A 19 -8.43 3.66 -12.81
C LYS A 19 -9.87 3.14 -12.74
N PHE A 20 -10.18 2.34 -11.72
CA PHE A 20 -11.52 1.81 -11.48
C PHE A 20 -12.53 2.94 -11.29
N LEU A 21 -12.23 3.93 -10.45
CA LEU A 21 -13.10 5.10 -10.27
C LEU A 21 -13.28 5.89 -11.57
N ASN A 22 -12.20 6.08 -12.34
CA ASN A 22 -12.27 6.78 -13.62
C ASN A 22 -13.00 5.97 -14.72
N ALA A 23 -13.22 4.67 -14.53
CA ALA A 23 -13.92 3.82 -15.48
C ALA A 23 -15.38 4.26 -15.70
N ALA A 24 -16.02 4.86 -14.67
CA ALA A 24 -17.38 5.39 -14.79
C ALA A 24 -17.47 6.40 -15.93
N ARG A 25 -16.58 7.39 -15.91
CA ARG A 25 -16.51 8.43 -16.94
C ARG A 25 -15.96 7.90 -18.26
N PHE A 26 -14.93 7.06 -18.23
CA PHE A 26 -14.25 6.63 -19.45
C PHE A 26 -15.11 5.70 -20.32
N TYR A 27 -15.89 4.83 -19.70
CA TYR A 27 -16.73 3.86 -20.41
C TYR A 27 -18.22 4.22 -20.45
N ASP A 28 -18.60 5.40 -19.93
CA ASP A 28 -19.98 5.80 -19.68
C ASP A 28 -20.76 4.68 -18.97
N ALA A 29 -20.22 4.23 -17.84
CA ALA A 29 -20.82 3.19 -17.01
C ALA A 29 -21.71 3.81 -15.93
N ASP A 30 -22.93 3.30 -15.80
CA ASP A 30 -23.91 3.74 -14.80
C ASP A 30 -23.59 3.17 -13.41
N VAL A 31 -22.97 1.98 -13.36
CA VAL A 31 -22.66 1.27 -12.12
C VAL A 31 -21.23 0.73 -12.15
N LEU A 32 -20.47 0.97 -11.09
CA LEU A 32 -19.17 0.36 -10.85
C LEU A 32 -19.31 -0.71 -9.75
N ILE A 33 -18.78 -1.90 -9.99
CA ILE A 33 -18.72 -2.99 -9.00
C ILE A 33 -17.26 -3.43 -8.85
N CYS A 34 -16.73 -3.30 -7.64
CA CYS A 34 -15.44 -3.87 -7.26
C CYS A 34 -15.71 -5.07 -6.35
N GLY A 35 -15.48 -6.27 -6.88
CA GLY A 35 -15.56 -7.52 -6.12
C GLY A 35 -14.19 -7.99 -5.63
N GLY A 36 -14.17 -9.18 -5.01
CA GLY A 36 -12.95 -9.89 -4.63
C GLY A 36 -12.13 -9.21 -3.54
N ASP A 37 -10.82 -9.48 -3.55
CA ASP A 37 -9.89 -9.03 -2.52
C ASP A 37 -9.41 -7.58 -2.77
N MET A 38 -9.80 -6.69 -1.86
CA MET A 38 -9.37 -5.29 -1.88
C MET A 38 -8.15 -5.01 -1.00
N THR A 39 -7.72 -6.00 -0.20
CA THR A 39 -6.63 -5.83 0.77
C THR A 39 -5.28 -5.66 0.08
N GLY A 40 -4.40 -4.86 0.66
CA GLY A 40 -3.02 -4.75 0.23
C GLY A 40 -2.24 -6.02 0.53
N LYS A 41 -1.10 -6.18 -0.15
CA LYS A 41 -0.33 -7.42 -0.16
C LYS A 41 0.45 -7.66 1.13
N ALA A 42 1.07 -6.60 1.65
CA ALA A 42 1.93 -6.66 2.83
C ALA A 42 2.19 -5.25 3.38
N ILE A 43 2.61 -5.20 4.65
CA ILE A 43 3.23 -4.00 5.22
C ILE A 43 4.67 -3.91 4.74
N VAL A 44 5.06 -2.72 4.30
CA VAL A 44 6.45 -2.37 3.98
C VAL A 44 6.93 -1.38 5.04
N PRO A 45 7.81 -1.80 5.97
CA PRO A 45 8.39 -0.91 6.95
C PRO A 45 9.24 0.17 6.28
N ILE A 46 9.04 1.41 6.73
CA ILE A 46 9.96 2.52 6.48
C ILE A 46 10.61 2.81 7.83
N VAL A 47 11.83 2.32 8.00
CA VAL A 47 12.50 2.28 9.30
C VAL A 47 13.22 3.61 9.53
N SER A 48 12.96 4.26 10.66
CA SER A 48 13.73 5.41 11.12
C SER A 48 14.78 4.99 12.13
N GLU A 49 16.01 5.45 11.91
CA GLU A 49 17.14 5.23 12.81
C GLU A 49 18.10 6.42 12.73
N ASN A 50 18.44 7.02 13.88
CA ASN A 50 19.41 8.12 13.99
C ASN A 50 19.17 9.30 13.02
N GLY A 51 17.90 9.62 12.71
CA GLY A 51 17.53 10.70 11.79
C GLY A 51 17.55 10.33 10.31
N HIS A 52 17.89 9.08 9.96
CA HIS A 52 17.82 8.53 8.61
C HIS A 52 16.63 7.59 8.47
N PHE A 53 16.12 7.45 7.24
CA PHE A 53 15.11 6.45 6.91
C PHE A 53 15.72 5.39 6.00
N SER A 54 15.24 4.16 6.12
CA SER A 54 15.56 3.09 5.19
C SER A 54 14.33 2.27 4.84
N VAL A 55 14.33 1.67 3.67
CA VAL A 55 13.26 0.79 3.20
C VAL A 55 13.85 -0.34 2.36
N THR A 56 13.27 -1.53 2.50
CA THR A 56 13.55 -2.65 1.60
C THR A 56 12.30 -2.91 0.76
N LEU A 57 12.42 -2.75 -0.56
CA LEU A 57 11.29 -2.95 -1.49
C LEU A 57 11.75 -3.77 -2.69
N GLY A 58 11.15 -4.94 -2.89
CA GLY A 58 11.53 -5.84 -4.00
C GLY A 58 12.92 -6.46 -3.84
N GLY A 59 13.42 -6.58 -2.61
CA GLY A 59 14.75 -7.11 -2.30
C GLY A 59 15.86 -6.05 -2.31
N GLU A 60 15.56 -4.82 -2.75
CA GLU A 60 16.52 -3.72 -2.74
C GLU A 60 16.38 -2.89 -1.48
N HIS A 61 17.49 -2.73 -0.75
CA HIS A 61 17.59 -1.84 0.40
C HIS A 61 18.06 -0.46 -0.04
N GLN A 62 17.38 0.59 0.43
CA GLN A 62 17.75 1.97 0.14
C GLN A 62 17.63 2.84 1.39
N THR A 63 18.58 3.77 1.54
CA THR A 63 18.48 4.89 2.47
C THR A 63 17.66 6.00 1.80
N VAL A 64 16.76 6.60 2.57
CA VAL A 64 15.81 7.61 2.11
C VAL A 64 16.00 8.87 2.93
N ALA A 65 16.14 10.01 2.26
CA ALA A 65 16.16 11.31 2.94
C ALA A 65 14.76 11.63 3.51
N ALA A 66 14.68 12.38 4.60
CA ALA A 66 13.41 12.64 5.30
C ALA A 66 12.35 13.27 4.38
N GLU A 67 12.78 14.17 3.49
CA GLU A 67 11.97 14.84 2.48
C GLU A 67 11.45 13.90 1.37
N GLN A 68 12.14 12.78 1.11
CA GLN A 68 11.78 11.80 0.08
C GLN A 68 10.86 10.69 0.60
N VAL A 69 10.66 10.58 1.91
CA VAL A 69 9.84 9.52 2.51
C VAL A 69 8.42 9.52 1.94
N GLY A 70 7.83 10.69 1.69
CA GLY A 70 6.48 10.79 1.12
C GLY A 70 6.38 10.18 -0.30
N GLU A 71 7.42 10.31 -1.11
CA GLU A 71 7.47 9.72 -2.45
C GLU A 71 7.60 8.19 -2.38
N VAL A 72 8.41 7.69 -1.46
CA VAL A 72 8.56 6.26 -1.17
C VAL A 72 7.23 5.66 -0.72
N GLU A 73 6.52 6.30 0.21
CA GLU A 73 5.19 5.87 0.64
C GLU A 73 4.19 5.81 -0.52
N ALA A 74 4.20 6.83 -1.39
CA ALA A 74 3.35 6.84 -2.57
C ALA A 74 3.68 5.69 -3.53
N ASN A 75 4.96 5.38 -3.72
CA ASN A 75 5.40 4.25 -4.55
C ASN A 75 4.93 2.90 -3.95
N ILE A 76 5.04 2.73 -2.64
CA ILE A 76 4.57 1.54 -1.91
C ILE A 76 3.05 1.35 -2.11
N ARG A 77 2.25 2.41 -1.91
CA ARG A 77 0.78 2.36 -2.12
C ARG A 77 0.40 2.06 -3.56
N ARG A 78 1.11 2.63 -4.55
CA ARG A 78 0.88 2.34 -5.98
C ARG A 78 1.09 0.87 -6.33
N LYS A 79 1.97 0.17 -5.60
CA LYS A 79 2.23 -1.27 -5.78
C LYS A 79 1.26 -2.18 -5.01
N GLY A 80 0.37 -1.60 -4.20
CA GLY A 80 -0.61 -2.33 -3.38
C GLY A 80 -0.05 -2.80 -2.05
N TYR A 81 0.96 -2.13 -1.51
CA TYR A 81 1.51 -2.40 -0.19
C TYR A 81 1.12 -1.29 0.81
N TYR A 82 1.18 -1.59 2.10
CA TYR A 82 0.92 -0.65 3.18
C TYR A 82 2.25 -0.07 3.69
N PRO A 83 2.58 1.22 3.43
CA PRO A 83 3.75 1.81 4.05
C PRO A 83 3.50 2.01 5.54
N LEU A 84 4.45 1.61 6.38
CA LEU A 84 4.39 1.85 7.82
C LEU A 84 5.72 2.42 8.32
N ARG A 85 5.71 3.70 8.70
CA ARG A 85 6.86 4.32 9.35
C ARG A 85 7.00 3.78 10.77
N MET A 86 8.19 3.36 11.16
CA MET A 86 8.46 2.84 12.49
C MET A 86 9.93 2.98 12.86
N SER A 87 10.26 2.95 14.15
CA SER A 87 11.66 2.85 14.59
C SER A 87 12.21 1.44 14.37
N LEU A 88 13.53 1.30 14.39
CA LEU A 88 14.19 -0.01 14.36
C LEU A 88 13.74 -0.91 15.53
N ASP A 89 13.62 -0.34 16.74
CA ASP A 89 13.14 -1.09 17.91
C ASP A 89 11.72 -1.64 17.71
N ARG A 90 10.83 -0.84 17.10
CA ARG A 90 9.47 -1.29 16.80
C ARG A 90 9.47 -2.38 15.74
N LEU A 91 10.35 -2.31 14.73
CA LEU A 91 10.50 -3.39 13.76
C LEU A 91 10.89 -4.70 14.44
N HIS A 92 11.90 -4.67 15.32
CA HIS A 92 12.31 -5.85 16.08
C HIS A 92 11.21 -6.39 16.99
N GLU A 93 10.44 -5.52 17.64
CA GLU A 93 9.29 -5.91 18.45
C GLU A 93 8.23 -6.64 17.60
N LEU A 94 7.97 -6.13 16.39
CA LEU A 94 7.04 -6.75 15.45
C LEU A 94 7.58 -8.08 14.94
N ASP A 95 8.87 -8.21 14.63
CA ASP A 95 9.47 -9.49 14.19
C ASP A 95 9.36 -10.59 15.26
N GLY A 96 9.40 -10.21 16.54
CA GLY A 96 9.23 -11.13 17.67
C GLY A 96 7.78 -11.54 17.97
N ASP A 97 6.77 -10.83 17.46
CA ASP A 97 5.37 -11.01 17.90
C ASP A 97 4.37 -10.96 16.73
N ALA A 98 3.85 -12.14 16.37
CA ALA A 98 2.87 -12.27 15.30
C ALA A 98 1.52 -11.57 15.60
N GLY A 99 1.12 -11.48 16.88
CA GLY A 99 -0.11 -10.79 17.28
C GLY A 99 0.02 -9.29 17.10
N LYS A 100 1.17 -8.72 17.46
CA LYS A 100 1.46 -7.30 17.21
C LYS A 100 1.57 -6.99 15.73
N ARG A 101 2.12 -7.88 14.90
CA ARG A 101 2.12 -7.73 13.44
C ARG A 101 0.71 -7.71 12.87
N ALA A 102 -0.13 -8.65 13.28
CA ALA A 102 -1.52 -8.72 12.82
C ALA A 102 -2.28 -7.43 13.15
N ALA A 103 -2.05 -6.86 14.34
CA ALA A 103 -2.66 -5.60 14.76
C ALA A 103 -2.22 -4.37 13.95
N CYS A 104 -1.19 -4.48 13.09
CA CYS A 104 -0.82 -3.40 12.17
C CYS A 104 -1.68 -3.35 10.89
N PHE A 105 -2.43 -4.42 10.59
CA PHE A 105 -3.43 -4.43 9.53
C PHE A 105 -4.81 -4.06 10.12
N GLN A 106 -5.04 -2.76 10.36
CA GLN A 106 -6.33 -2.21 10.78
C GLN A 106 -6.95 -1.35 9.70
#